data_AF-A0A9R0R8K7-F1
#
_entry.id   AF-A0A9R0R8K7-F1
#
_cell.length_a   1.000
_cell.length_b   1.000
_cell.length_c   1.000
_cell.angle_alpha   90.00
_cell.angle_beta   90.00
_cell.angle_gamma   90.00
#
_symmetry.space_group_name_H-M   'P 1'
#
loop_
_entity.id
_entity.type
_entity.pdbx_description
1 polymer ?
#
loop_
_entity_poly.entity_id
_entity_poly.type
_entity_poly.pdbx_seq_one_letter_code
_entity_poly.pdbx_strand_id
1 'polypeptide(L)'
;MEIASGRTNLDTSRSEESIHLITLLEEKVKNGHLVDLVDRNSNDMHAHEQDVIQMMKLAMWCLQIDCKRRPKMSDVVKVLEGTMDAESNIDHNFVATNQVNFGIAGNATPSAPPLASDLSGPR
;
A
#
# COMPACT_ATOMS: atom_id res chain seq x y z
N MET A 1 -1.47 -6.71 -2.65
CA MET A 1 -0.64 -5.97 -3.62
C MET A 1 0.55 -6.79 -4.07
N GLU A 2 1.49 -7.13 -3.18
CA GLU A 2 2.71 -7.85 -3.60
C GLU A 2 2.43 -9.17 -4.33
N ILE A 3 1.43 -9.93 -3.86
CA ILE A 3 0.95 -11.17 -4.50
C ILE A 3 0.42 -10.88 -5.92
N ALA A 4 -0.48 -9.89 -6.05
CA ALA A 4 -1.11 -9.57 -7.33
C ALA A 4 -0.13 -8.99 -8.35
N SER A 5 0.93 -8.31 -7.89
CA SER A 5 1.91 -7.64 -8.76
C SER A 5 3.22 -8.40 -8.96
N GLY A 6 3.46 -9.47 -8.20
CA GLY A 6 4.75 -10.19 -8.20
C GLY A 6 5.94 -9.32 -7.79
N ARG A 7 5.70 -8.24 -7.04
CA ARG A 7 6.69 -7.20 -6.71
C ARG A 7 6.68 -6.90 -5.22
N THR A 8 7.85 -6.68 -4.64
CA THR A 8 7.97 -6.23 -3.26
C THR A 8 7.47 -4.79 -3.12
N ASN A 9 7.02 -4.43 -1.92
CA ASN A 9 6.54 -3.09 -1.63
C ASN A 9 7.60 -2.00 -1.85
N LEU A 10 8.85 -2.33 -1.50
CA LEU A 10 10.03 -1.50 -1.71
C LEU A 10 11.02 -2.28 -2.59
N ASP A 11 11.35 -1.73 -3.74
CA ASP A 11 12.29 -2.33 -4.70
C ASP A 11 13.30 -1.29 -5.18
N THR A 12 14.47 -1.27 -4.53
CA THR A 12 15.56 -0.33 -4.82
C THR A 12 16.31 -0.64 -6.12
N SER A 13 16.02 -1.77 -6.77
CA SER A 13 16.62 -2.13 -8.06
C SER A 13 15.98 -1.41 -9.26
N ARG A 14 14.83 -0.75 -9.05
CA ARG A 14 14.04 -0.06 -10.08
C ARG A 14 14.27 1.45 -10.07
N SER A 15 13.73 2.15 -11.07
CA SER A 15 13.80 3.62 -11.14
C SER A 15 13.10 4.29 -9.95
N GLU A 16 13.54 5.48 -9.56
CA GLU A 16 13.03 6.25 -8.41
C GLU A 16 11.50 6.36 -8.39
N GLU A 17 10.89 6.60 -9.55
CA GLU A 17 9.43 6.71 -9.76
C GLU A 17 8.66 5.43 -9.43
N SER A 18 9.36 4.33 -9.25
CA SER A 18 8.79 3.00 -9.28
C SER A 18 9.31 2.07 -8.18
N ILE A 19 10.13 2.61 -7.26
CA ILE A 19 10.66 1.96 -6.05
C ILE A 19 9.52 1.50 -5.13
N HIS A 20 8.53 2.36 -4.92
CA HIS A 20 7.40 2.10 -4.01
C HIS A 20 6.20 1.56 -4.77
N LEU A 21 5.79 0.32 -4.47
CA LEU A 21 4.65 -0.33 -5.12
C LEU A 21 3.34 0.43 -4.91
N ILE A 22 3.11 0.98 -3.71
CA ILE A 22 1.86 1.69 -3.38
C ILE A 22 1.76 3.03 -4.11
N THR A 23 2.89 3.75 -4.23
CA THR A 23 2.95 4.98 -5.05
C THR A 23 2.64 4.67 -6.51
N LEU A 24 3.18 3.56 -7.04
CA LEU A 24 2.86 3.14 -8.41
C LEU A 24 1.40 2.70 -8.56
N LEU A 25 0.84 1.99 -7.58
CA LEU A 25 -0.59 1.64 -7.56
C LEU A 25 -1.48 2.87 -7.65
N GLU A 26 -1.17 3.90 -6.85
CA GLU A 26 -1.88 5.19 -6.86
C GLU A 26 -1.83 5.86 -8.25
N GLU A 27 -0.65 5.92 -8.87
CA GLU A 27 -0.48 6.45 -10.22
C GLU A 27 -1.30 5.65 -11.25
N LYS A 28 -1.18 4.32 -11.23
CA LYS A 28 -1.85 3.44 -12.19
C LYS A 28 -3.36 3.46 -12.07
N VAL A 29 -3.92 3.49 -10.85
CA VAL A 29 -5.38 3.55 -10.70
C VAL A 29 -5.94 4.90 -11.18
N LYS A 30 -5.24 6.01 -10.89
CA LYS A 30 -5.64 7.35 -11.35
C LYS A 30 -5.61 7.48 -12.87
N ASN A 31 -4.69 6.76 -13.53
CA ASN A 31 -4.56 6.73 -14.98
C ASN A 31 -5.37 5.62 -15.67
N GLY A 32 -6.16 4.81 -14.93
CA GLY A 32 -6.96 3.73 -15.50
C GLY A 32 -6.14 2.52 -15.99
N HIS A 33 -4.89 2.41 -15.56
CA HIS A 33 -3.92 1.40 -16.01
C HIS A 33 -3.63 0.34 -14.93
N LEU A 34 -4.63 -0.03 -14.13
CA LEU A 34 -4.44 -0.97 -13.01
C LEU A 34 -3.95 -2.34 -13.48
N VAL A 35 -4.35 -2.77 -14.67
CA VAL A 35 -3.92 -4.03 -15.31
C VAL A 35 -2.41 -4.12 -15.51
N ASP A 36 -1.71 -3.00 -15.72
CA ASP A 36 -0.25 -2.96 -15.87
C ASP A 36 0.48 -3.46 -14.63
N LEU A 37 -0.21 -3.47 -13.48
CA LEU A 37 0.34 -3.85 -12.19
C LEU A 37 0.13 -5.34 -11.88
N VAL A 38 -0.56 -6.10 -12.73
CA VAL A 38 -0.73 -7.56 -12.60
C VAL A 38 0.60 -8.25 -12.88
N ASP A 39 0.93 -9.30 -12.11
CA ASP A 39 2.17 -10.05 -12.25
C ASP A 39 2.36 -10.59 -13.68
N ARG A 40 3.28 -9.97 -14.41
CA ARG A 40 3.55 -10.30 -15.81
C ARG A 40 4.14 -11.70 -15.98
N ASN A 41 4.72 -12.27 -14.93
CA ASN A 41 5.40 -13.56 -14.98
C ASN A 41 4.46 -14.74 -14.66
N SER A 42 3.21 -14.48 -14.24
CA SER A 42 2.25 -15.50 -13.86
C SER A 42 1.14 -15.65 -14.90
N ASN A 43 1.16 -16.73 -15.67
CA ASN A 43 0.11 -17.05 -16.64
C ASN A 43 -1.28 -17.18 -15.99
N ASP A 44 -1.33 -17.66 -14.75
CA ASP A 44 -2.56 -17.82 -13.98
C ASP A 44 -3.19 -16.45 -13.65
N MET A 45 -2.35 -15.47 -13.27
CA MET A 45 -2.80 -14.10 -13.00
C MET A 45 -3.37 -13.43 -14.25
N HIS A 46 -2.82 -13.71 -15.44
CA HIS A 46 -3.38 -13.21 -16.71
C HIS A 46 -4.67 -13.92 -17.11
N ALA A 47 -4.76 -15.23 -16.91
CA ALA A 47 -5.97 -15.99 -17.21
C ALA A 47 -7.16 -15.55 -16.35
N HIS A 48 -6.88 -15.13 -15.11
CA HIS A 48 -7.86 -14.68 -14.12
C HIS A 48 -7.78 -13.16 -13.85
N GLU A 49 -7.42 -12.37 -14.86
CA GLU A 49 -7.17 -10.92 -14.72
C GLU A 49 -8.29 -10.18 -13.98
N GLN A 50 -9.56 -10.47 -14.28
CA GLN A 50 -10.70 -9.83 -13.64
C GLN A 50 -10.74 -10.07 -12.13
N ASP A 51 -10.44 -11.30 -11.69
CA ASP A 51 -10.41 -11.68 -10.27
C ASP A 51 -9.24 -10.99 -9.56
N VAL A 52 -8.09 -10.89 -10.24
CA VAL A 52 -6.92 -10.16 -9.73
C VAL A 52 -7.23 -8.67 -9.58
N ILE A 53 -7.93 -8.07 -10.54
CA ILE A 53 -8.38 -6.68 -10.46
C ILE A 53 -9.35 -6.49 -9.28
N GLN A 54 -10.24 -7.44 -9.00
CA GLN A 54 -11.10 -7.39 -7.81
C GLN A 54 -10.27 -7.48 -6.51
N MET A 55 -9.26 -8.35 -6.47
CA MET A 55 -8.34 -8.45 -5.33
C MET A 55 -7.54 -7.15 -5.13
N MET A 56 -7.15 -6.47 -6.21
CA MET A 56 -6.52 -5.15 -6.14
C MET A 56 -7.47 -4.08 -5.62
N LYS A 57 -8.76 -4.10 -5.99
CA LYS A 57 -9.78 -3.21 -5.42
C LYS A 57 -9.94 -3.43 -3.91
N LEU A 58 -9.99 -4.69 -3.47
CA LEU A 58 -9.99 -5.01 -2.03
C LEU A 58 -8.73 -4.48 -1.34
N ALA A 59 -7.56 -4.63 -1.95
CA ALA A 59 -6.33 -4.08 -1.40
C ALA A 59 -6.38 -2.54 -1.29
N MET A 60 -6.92 -1.84 -2.29
CA MET A 60 -7.10 -0.38 -2.24
C MET A 60 -8.05 0.05 -1.13
N TRP A 61 -9.08 -0.75 -0.83
CA TRP A 61 -9.97 -0.48 0.31
C TRP A 61 -9.23 -0.60 1.65
N CYS A 62 -8.34 -1.59 1.78
CA CYS A 62 -7.47 -1.74 2.95
C CYS A 62 -6.43 -0.62 3.10
N LEU A 63 -6.02 0.01 2.00
CA LEU A 63 -4.96 1.02 1.95
C LEU A 63 -5.44 2.46 2.21
N GLN A 64 -6.73 2.69 2.49
CA GLN A 64 -7.27 4.02 2.79
C GLN A 64 -6.42 4.77 3.83
N ILE A 65 -6.13 6.04 3.58
CA ILE A 65 -5.40 6.88 4.56
C ILE A 65 -6.23 7.04 5.84
N ASP A 66 -7.54 7.31 5.71
CA ASP A 66 -8.46 7.32 6.85
C ASP A 66 -8.68 5.90 7.37
N CYS A 67 -8.18 5.63 8.57
CA CYS A 67 -8.30 4.34 9.22
C CYS A 67 -9.76 3.91 9.47
N LYS A 68 -10.69 4.85 9.57
CA LYS A 68 -12.13 4.55 9.75
C LYS A 68 -12.79 4.01 8.49
N ARG A 69 -12.20 4.28 7.32
CA ARG A 69 -12.68 3.78 6.02
C ARG A 69 -12.11 2.40 5.66
N ARG A 70 -11.11 1.92 6.40
CA ARG A 70 -10.54 0.58 6.20
C ARG A 70 -11.54 -0.49 6.66
N PRO A 71 -11.65 -1.61 5.94
CA PRO A 71 -12.46 -2.73 6.38
C PRO A 71 -11.86 -3.39 7.62
N LYS A 72 -12.70 -4.07 8.40
CA LYS A 72 -12.19 -5.03 9.39
C LYS A 72 -11.65 -6.25 8.67
N MET A 73 -10.69 -6.94 9.28
CA MET A 73 -10.16 -8.19 8.71
C MET A 73 -11.26 -9.25 8.47
N SER A 74 -12.31 -9.28 9.30
CA SER A 74 -13.48 -10.15 9.07
C SER A 74 -14.20 -9.84 7.76
N ASP A 75 -14.26 -8.57 7.36
CA ASP A 75 -14.93 -8.15 6.13
C ASP A 75 -14.03 -8.46 4.93
N VAL A 76 -12.71 -8.27 5.06
CA VAL A 76 -11.72 -8.70 4.05
C VAL A 76 -11.87 -10.19 3.74
N VAL A 77 -11.99 -11.04 4.76
CA VAL A 77 -12.18 -12.49 4.58
C VAL A 77 -13.50 -12.79 3.88
N LYS A 78 -14.61 -12.16 4.28
CA LYS A 78 -15.92 -12.36 3.63
C LYS A 78 -15.88 -12.00 2.15
N VAL A 79 -15.16 -10.94 1.77
CA VAL A 79 -14.96 -10.56 0.37
C VAL A 79 -14.16 -11.63 -0.37
N LEU A 80 -13.07 -12.13 0.22
CA LEU A 80 -12.28 -13.21 -0.38
C LEU A 80 -13.06 -14.53 -0.51
N GLU A 81 -13.99 -14.80 0.40
CA GLU A 81 -14.92 -15.95 0.35
C GLU A 81 -16.10 -15.73 -0.62
N GLY A 82 -16.25 -14.54 -1.19
CA GLY A 82 -17.36 -14.20 -2.09
C GLY A 82 -18.71 -14.03 -1.39
N THR A 83 -18.73 -13.84 -0.07
CA THR A 83 -19.96 -13.64 0.72
C THR A 83 -20.32 -12.17 0.93
N MET A 84 -19.46 -11.26 0.47
CA MET A 84 -19.62 -9.81 0.56
C MET A 84 -18.87 -9.14 -0.60
N ASP A 85 -19.37 -8.01 -1.08
CA ASP A 85 -18.66 -7.18 -2.06
C ASP A 85 -17.71 -6.19 -1.39
N ALA A 86 -16.58 -5.88 -2.05
CA ALA A 86 -15.69 -4.82 -1.61
C ALA A 86 -16.34 -3.43 -1.77
N GLU A 87 -15.93 -2.48 -0.93
CA GLU A 87 -16.33 -1.08 -1.10
C GLU A 87 -15.90 -0.56 -2.48
N SER A 88 -16.79 0.21 -3.12
CA SER A 88 -16.57 0.77 -4.46
C SER A 88 -16.20 2.25 -4.39
N ASN A 89 -16.63 2.97 -3.34
CA ASN A 89 -16.26 4.35 -3.08
C ASN A 89 -14.95 4.41 -2.28
N ILE A 90 -13.83 4.20 -2.98
CA ILE A 90 -12.47 4.20 -2.43
C ILE A 90 -11.79 5.54 -2.79
N ASP A 91 -11.15 6.19 -1.81
CA ASP A 91 -10.22 7.29 -2.10
C ASP A 91 -8.92 6.71 -2.69
N HIS A 92 -8.55 7.14 -3.90
CA HIS A 92 -7.35 6.68 -4.59
C HIS A 92 -6.06 7.39 -4.14
N ASN A 93 -6.09 8.17 -3.06
CA ASN A 93 -4.89 8.65 -2.38
C ASN A 93 -4.48 7.63 -1.30
N PHE A 94 -3.39 6.91 -1.54
CA PHE A 94 -2.86 5.88 -0.65
C PHE A 94 -1.58 6.36 0.05
N VAL A 95 -0.88 7.32 -0.54
CA VAL A 95 0.35 7.89 0.02
C VAL A 95 0.06 9.29 0.54
N ALA A 96 0.31 9.50 1.84
CA ALA A 96 0.22 10.82 2.44
C ALA A 96 1.35 11.70 1.91
N THR A 97 1.07 12.48 0.87
CA THR A 97 1.92 13.59 0.46
C THR A 97 1.65 14.75 1.39
N ASN A 98 2.36 14.80 2.52
CA ASN A 98 2.48 16.07 3.22
C ASN A 98 3.13 17.03 2.22
N GLN A 99 2.45 18.11 1.82
CA GLN A 99 3.17 19.30 1.39
C GLN A 99 4.00 19.73 2.60
N VAL A 100 5.23 19.22 2.69
CA VAL A 100 6.18 19.72 3.66
C VAL A 100 6.56 21.10 3.14
N ASN A 101 5.80 22.12 3.56
CA ASN A 101 6.35 23.45 3.66
C ASN A 101 7.52 23.32 4.63
N PHE A 102 8.71 23.00 4.12
CA PHE A 102 9.96 23.31 4.80
C PHE A 102 10.03 24.83 4.87
N GLY A 103 9.28 25.40 5.80
CA GLY A 103 9.53 26.74 6.30
C GLY A 103 10.96 26.71 6.82
N ILE A 104 11.85 27.37 6.08
CA ILE A 104 13.14 27.81 6.57
C ILE A 104 12.84 28.71 7.77
N ALA A 105 12.80 28.12 8.95
CA ALA A 105 12.87 28.80 10.23
C ALA A 105 13.98 28.08 11.00
N GLY A 106 15.17 28.65 10.90
CA GLY A 106 16.39 28.08 11.46
C GLY A 106 16.36 28.07 12.97
N ASN A 107 16.58 26.88 13.55
CA ASN A 107 17.27 26.63 14.81
C ASN A 107 17.15 25.13 15.15
N ALA A 108 17.97 24.31 14.48
CA ALA A 108 18.23 22.95 14.90
C ALA A 108 18.88 22.95 16.29
N THR A 109 18.10 22.64 17.32
CA THR A 109 18.63 22.09 18.56
C THR A 109 18.63 20.56 18.41
N PRO A 110 19.78 19.88 18.53
CA PRO A 110 19.81 18.43 18.43
C PRO A 110 19.08 17.83 19.64
N SER A 111 17.94 17.17 19.41
CA SER A 111 17.32 16.35 20.44
C SER A 111 18.20 15.13 20.70
N ALA A 112 18.65 14.97 21.95
CA ALA A 112 19.48 13.84 22.37
C ALA A 112 18.76 12.50 22.09
N PRO A 113 19.49 11.45 21.65
CA PRO A 113 18.90 10.14 21.42
C PRO A 113 18.38 9.54 22.73
N PRO A 114 17.28 8.76 22.68
CA PRO A 114 16.75 8.12 23.88
C PRO A 114 17.75 7.09 24.41
N LEU A 115 18.01 7.13 25.72
CA LEU A 115 18.86 6.17 26.41
C LEU A 115 18.25 4.77 26.28
N ALA A 116 19.05 3.82 25.78
CA ALA A 116 18.68 2.42 25.71
C ALA A 116 18.36 1.91 27.11
N SER A 117 17.20 1.27 27.26
CA SER A 117 16.82 0.59 28.50
C SER A 117 17.45 -0.80 28.52
N ASP A 118 18.35 -1.03 29.46
CA ASP A 118 18.95 -2.33 29.73
C ASP A 118 17.89 -3.33 30.21
N LEU A 119 17.45 -4.23 29.33
CA LEU A 119 16.65 -5.40 29.71
C LEU A 119 17.59 -6.53 30.16
N SER A 120 18.09 -6.44 31.38
CA SER A 120 18.68 -7.60 32.07
C SER A 120 17.58 -8.33 32.84
N GLY A 121 16.98 -9.33 32.21
CA GLY A 121 16.12 -10.32 32.88
C GLY A 121 16.93 -11.57 33.25
N PRO A 122 16.73 -12.19 34.43
CA PRO A 122 17.47 -13.40 34.83
C PRO A 122 17.04 -14.64 34.03
N ARG A 123 17.98 -15.57 33.88
CA ARG A 123 17.82 -16.88 33.22
C ARG A 123 16.85 -17.81 33.94
#